data_AF-A0A382RD54-F1
#
_entry.id   AF-A0A382RD54-F1
#
_cell.length_a   1.000
_cell.length_b   1.000
_cell.length_c   1.000
_cell.angle_alpha   90.00
_cell.angle_beta   90.00
_cell.angle_gamma   90.00
#
_symmetry.space_group_name_H-M   'P 1'
#
loop_
_entity.id
_entity.type
_entity.pdbx_description
1 polymer ?
#
loop_
_entity_poly.entity_id
_entity_poly.type
_entity_poly.pdbx_seq_one_letter_code
_entity_poly.pdbx_strand_id
1 'polypeptide(L)' 'IQMDMSKLYLYNAIDIASKVSRQIIVSISRGKKQKMLLKGLNKFTKYENYPNVIGIRNNIAEKVKNENKYCF' A
#
# COMPACT_ATOMS: atom_id res chain seq x y z
N ILE A 1 7.86 7.42 -14.63
CA ILE A 1 7.81 8.24 -13.39
C ILE A 1 6.40 8.51 -12.90
N GLN A 2 5.48 9.16 -13.63
CA GLN A 2 4.10 9.32 -13.14
C GLN A 2 3.42 7.96 -12.87
N MET A 3 3.61 6.96 -13.75
CA MET A 3 3.16 5.58 -13.48
C MET A 3 3.80 4.96 -12.24
N ASP A 4 5.07 5.25 -11.98
CA ASP A 4 5.81 4.70 -10.83
C ASP A 4 5.36 5.35 -9.52
N MET A 5 5.09 6.66 -9.55
CA MET A 5 4.46 7.40 -8.46
C MET A 5 3.08 6.82 -8.15
N SER A 6 2.22 6.60 -9.16
CA SER A 6 0.90 6.01 -8.95
C SER A 6 0.98 4.60 -8.35
N LYS A 7 1.93 3.77 -8.79
CA LYS A 7 2.18 2.44 -8.21
C LYS A 7 2.63 2.52 -6.75
N LEU A 8 3.54 3.44 -6.44
CA LEU A 8 4.02 3.67 -5.07
C LEU A 8 2.91 4.16 -4.15
N TYR A 9 2.09 5.11 -4.62
CA TYR A 9 0.94 5.63 -3.89
C TYR A 9 -0.09 4.54 -3.62
N LEU A 10 -0.44 3.76 -4.64
CA LEU A 10 -1.40 2.67 -4.49
C LEU A 10 -0.92 1.64 -3.46
N TYR A 11 0.36 1.26 -3.51
CA TYR A 11 0.96 0.34 -2.54
C TYR A 11 0.87 0.87 -1.10
N ASN A 12 1.28 2.11 -0.89
CA ASN A 12 1.22 2.73 0.44
C ASN A 12 -0.23 2.88 0.94
N ALA A 13 -1.16 3.26 0.06
CA ALA A 13 -2.57 3.42 0.41
C ALA A 13 -3.19 2.09 0.86
N ILE A 14 -2.90 0.99 0.16
CA ILE A 14 -3.39 -0.34 0.54
C ILE A 14 -2.80 -0.78 1.89
N ASP A 15 -1.52 -0.54 2.14
CA ASP A 15 -0.89 -0.88 3.43
C ASP A 15 -1.54 -0.13 4.61
N ILE A 16 -1.75 1.18 4.44
CA ILE A 16 -2.44 2.02 5.43
C ILE A 16 -3.86 1.51 5.68
N ALA A 17 -4.63 1.29 4.61
CA ALA A 17 -6.01 0.82 4.71
C ALA A 17 -6.09 -0.56 5.40
N SER A 18 -5.17 -1.46 5.07
CA SER A 18 -5.09 -2.80 5.69
C SER A 18 -4.78 -2.70 7.18
N LYS A 19 -3.83 -1.85 7.57
CA LYS A 19 -3.43 -1.64 8.96
C LYS A 19 -4.59 -1.09 9.79
N VAL A 20 -5.26 -0.03 9.34
CA VAL A 20 -6.38 0.59 10.05
C VAL A 20 -7.57 -0.37 10.14
N SER A 21 -7.93 -1.03 9.04
CA SER A 21 -9.03 -2.00 9.02
C SER A 21 -8.79 -3.16 9.98
N ARG A 22 -7.56 -3.66 10.06
CA ARG A 22 -7.20 -4.72 11.01
C ARG A 22 -7.41 -4.29 12.46
N GLN A 23 -6.99 -3.07 12.83
CA GLN A 23 -7.19 -2.54 14.18
C GLN A 23 -8.68 -2.40 14.51
N ILE A 24 -9.48 -1.91 13.57
CA ILE A 24 -10.92 -1.77 13.72
C ILE A 24 -11.58 -3.14 13.92
N ILE A 25 -11.33 -4.10 13.01
CA ILE A 25 -11.93 -5.45 13.07
C ILE A 25 -11.63 -6.14 14.40
N VAL A 26 -10.39 -6.02 14.88
CA VAL A 26 -9.97 -6.60 16.15
C VAL A 26 -10.71 -5.98 17.33
N SER A 27 -11.00 -4.68 17.25
CA SER A 27 -11.67 -3.92 18.31
C SER A 27 -13.19 -4.14 18.34
N ILE A 28 -13.85 -4.23 17.18
CA ILE A 28 -15.32 -4.28 17.08
C ILE A 28 -15.92 -5.69 17.13
N SER A 29 -15.12 -6.75 16.91
CA SER A 29 -15.63 -8.11 16.76
C SER A 29 -14.75 -9.16 17.42
N ARG A 30 -15.37 -10.24 17.92
CA ARG A 30 -14.69 -11.37 18.57
C ARG A 30 -15.11 -12.72 17.97
N GLY A 31 -14.27 -13.74 18.13
CA GLY A 31 -14.58 -15.12 17.76
C GLY A 31 -14.68 -15.36 16.25
N LYS A 32 -15.67 -16.14 15.81
CA LYS A 32 -15.81 -16.58 14.40
C LYS A 32 -16.00 -15.41 13.43
N LYS A 33 -16.75 -14.38 13.82
CA LYS A 33 -16.98 -13.16 13.01
C LYS A 33 -15.68 -12.39 12.75
N GLN A 34 -14.84 -12.24 13.77
CA GLN A 34 -13.53 -11.59 13.65
C GLN A 34 -12.63 -12.33 12.64
N LYS A 35 -12.54 -13.66 12.74
CA LYS A 35 -11.75 -14.48 11.81
C LYS A 35 -12.25 -14.34 10.35
N MET A 36 -13.56 -14.26 10.15
CA MET A 36 -14.15 -14.06 8.82
C MET A 36 -13.78 -12.69 8.25
N LEU A 37 -13.92 -11.62 9.04
CA LEU A 37 -13.58 -10.25 8.62
C LEU A 37 -12.08 -10.11 8.29
N LEU A 38 -11.20 -10.70 9.09
CA LEU A 38 -9.76 -10.69 8.84
C LEU A 38 -9.38 -11.45 7.55
N LYS A 39 -10.06 -12.56 7.24
CA LYS A 39 -9.87 -13.28 5.98
C LYS A 39 -10.34 -12.47 4.76
N GLY A 40 -11.48 -11.80 4.88
CA GLY A 40 -11.98 -10.89 3.85
C GLY A 40 -11.01 -9.75 3.59
N LEU A 41 -10.53 -9.09 4.65
CA LEU A 41 -9.53 -8.03 4.56
C LEU A 41 -8.28 -8.50 3.80
N ASN A 42 -7.69 -9.64 4.21
CA ASN A 42 -6.52 -10.18 3.54
C ASN A 42 -6.78 -10.48 2.05
N LYS A 43 -7.99 -10.93 1.67
CA LYS A 43 -8.33 -11.19 0.28
C LYS A 43 -8.39 -9.90 -0.55
N PHE A 44 -8.96 -8.83 0.01
CA PHE A 44 -9.12 -7.55 -0.69
C PHE A 44 -7.84 -6.72 -0.76
N THR A 45 -6.92 -6.88 0.19
CA THR A 45 -5.65 -6.12 0.22
C THR A 45 -4.47 -6.92 -0.34
N LYS A 46 -4.70 -8.12 -0.90
CA LYS A 46 -3.63 -8.96 -1.44
C LYS A 46 -3.19 -8.44 -2.81
N TYR A 47 -1.87 -8.33 -3.00
CA TYR A 47 -1.27 -8.20 -4.31
C TYR A 47 -1.00 -9.57 -4.91
N GLU A 48 -1.37 -9.76 -6.18
CA GLU A 48 -0.93 -10.93 -6.95
C GLU A 48 0.55 -10.80 -7.32
N ASN A 49 0.95 -9.61 -7.77
CA ASN A 49 2.33 -9.27 -8.10
C ASN A 49 2.75 -8.03 -7.31
N TYR A 50 3.73 -8.18 -6.43
CA TYR A 50 4.22 -7.07 -5.62
C TYR A 50 5.11 -6.14 -6.45
N PRO A 51 4.92 -4.81 -6.39
CA PRO A 51 5.83 -3.87 -7.03
C PRO A 51 7.18 -3.84 -6.29
N ASN A 52 8.28 -3.66 -7.01
CA ASN A 52 9.57 -3.34 -6.40
C ASN A 52 9.56 -1.89 -5.88
N VAL A 53 9.07 -1.70 -4.66
CA VAL A 53 8.93 -0.38 -4.02
C VAL A 53 10.26 0.36 -3.91
N ILE A 54 11.36 -0.35 -3.63
CA ILE A 54 12.70 0.24 -3.50
C ILE A 54 13.18 0.75 -4.87
N GLY A 55 13.05 -0.08 -5.91
CA GLY A 55 13.42 0.30 -7.28
C GLY A 55 12.59 1.49 -7.79
N ILE A 56 11.29 1.49 -7.52
CA ILE A 56 10.40 2.62 -7.85
C ILE A 56 10.85 3.90 -7.14
N ARG A 57 11.16 3.83 -5.84
CA ARG A 57 11.66 4.99 -5.08
C ARG A 57 12.98 5.53 -5.63
N ASN A 58 13.91 4.65 -5.99
CA ASN A 58 15.19 5.04 -6.59
C ASN A 58 14.98 5.75 -7.93
N ASN A 59 14.14 5.20 -8.81
CA ASN A 59 13.83 5.82 -10.11
C ASN A 59 13.21 7.21 -9.97
N ILE A 60 12.31 7.40 -8.98
CA ILE A 60 11.73 8.71 -8.68
C ILE A 60 12.82 9.66 -8.17
N ALA A 61 13.66 9.21 -7.24
CA ALA A 61 14.72 10.01 -6.64
C ALA A 61 15.77 10.46 -7.67
N GLU A 62 16.17 9.59 -8.60
CA GLU A 62 17.06 9.94 -9.70
C GLU A 62 16.48 11.06 -10.57
N LYS A 63 15.18 10.99 -10.89
CA LYS A 63 14.54 12.04 -11.68
C LYS A 63 14.48 13.37 -10.92
N VAL A 64 14.12 13.35 -9.64
CA VAL A 64 14.11 14.57 -8.80
C VAL A 64 15.50 15.17 -8.70
N LYS A 65 16.52 14.34 -8.51
CA LYS A 65 17.93 14.78 -8.43
C LYS A 65 18.40 15.43 -9.73
N ASN A 66 18.07 14.85 -10.88
CA ASN A 66 18.48 15.38 -12.19
C ASN A 66 17.84 16.73 -12.50
N GLU A 67 16.60 16.95 -12.08
CA GLU A 67 15.88 18.19 -12.35
C GLU A 67 16.01 19.24 -11.22
N ASN A 68 16.53 18.83 -10.05
CA ASN A 68 16.78 19.63 -8.84
C ASN A 68 15.59 20.51 -8.39
N LYS A 69 14.37 20.08 -8.73
CA LYS A 69 13.11 20.73 -8.38
C LYS A 69 12.03 19.67 -8.20
N TYR A 70 10.85 20.07 -7.74
CA TYR A 70 9.69 19.18 -7.76
C TYR A 70 9.13 19.14 -9.19
N CYS A 71 9.13 17.95 -9.79
CA CYS A 71 8.92 17.75 -11.24
C CYS A 71 7.67 16.96 -11.59
N PHE A 72 6.71 16.95 -10.67
CA PHE A 72 5.52 16.09 -10.74
C PHE A 72 4.25 16.89 -10.54
#